data_AF-A0A136KUW4-F1
#
_entry.id   AF-A0A136KUW4-F1
#
_cell.length_a   1.000
_cell.length_b   1.000
_cell.length_c   1.000
_cell.angle_alpha   90.00
_cell.angle_beta   90.00
_cell.angle_gamma   90.00
#
_symmetry.space_group_name_H-M   'P 1'
#
loop_
_entity.id
_entity.type
_entity.pdbx_description
1 polymer ?
#
loop_
_entity_poly.entity_id
_entity_poly.type
_entity_poly.pdbx_seq_one_letter_code
_entity_poly.pdbx_strand_id
1 'polypeptide(L)'
;MLFSIARVKDEPMEQPYLFISHSTKDHRQTEYIVSKLSEAGYRCWVDIESIPDGSTWLNEIEKGVNGCAGMVVVYTANARTSEWVQAETLMARDLNKPLFIARFDDTPLALHLMTRQAGDFSKRRAPALKKLLTSLKSMVLDPPPVADTPKNSPDPNRHNFFKYLEQLPGGTENSRAAREVFQWAKANADNITFSGRTNPAFHAHVEIGLGGVVVFSMRAFPKQPAVEIPLQYFTEFPPFDLPERRLQALKAINAMLPAEQQLDESRADRKPNIPLSVLAQAQHMESFKAMIGDIFKELRRGR
;
A
#
# COMPACT_ATOMS: atom_id res chain seq x y z
N MET A 1 28.32 14.49 -20.09
CA MET A 1 28.38 13.03 -19.89
C MET A 1 27.23 12.66 -18.97
N LEU A 2 26.17 12.03 -19.49
CA LEU A 2 25.11 11.45 -18.67
C LEU A 2 25.63 10.09 -18.16
N PHE A 3 25.71 9.91 -16.84
CA PHE A 3 25.91 8.60 -16.24
C PHE A 3 24.61 8.16 -15.57
N SER A 4 24.12 7.00 -16.00
CA SER A 4 22.95 6.31 -15.50
C SER A 4 23.08 6.01 -14.01
N ILE A 5 22.13 6.45 -13.21
CA ILE A 5 21.92 5.93 -11.85
C ILE A 5 21.57 4.45 -12.04
N ALA A 6 22.32 3.55 -11.41
CA ALA A 6 22.19 2.11 -11.63
C ALA A 6 20.78 1.63 -11.20
N ARG A 7 20.02 1.10 -12.18
CA ARG A 7 18.85 0.26 -11.92
C ARG A 7 19.34 -1.05 -11.31
N VAL A 8 18.95 -1.35 -10.08
CA VAL A 8 19.12 -2.69 -9.50
C VAL A 8 17.87 -3.49 -9.86
N LYS A 9 18.03 -4.45 -10.78
CA LYS A 9 17.03 -5.46 -11.14
C LYS A 9 16.91 -6.52 -10.04
N ASP A 10 15.68 -6.98 -9.79
CA ASP A 10 15.27 -8.32 -9.33
C ASP A 10 16.29 -9.16 -8.52
N GLU A 11 16.64 -8.70 -7.32
CA GLU A 11 17.20 -9.56 -6.26
C GLU A 11 16.23 -9.60 -5.07
N PRO A 12 16.12 -10.75 -4.36
CA PRO A 12 15.19 -10.92 -3.26
C PRO A 12 15.38 -9.83 -2.20
N MET A 13 14.29 -9.16 -1.81
CA MET A 13 14.28 -8.04 -0.85
C MET A 13 14.53 -8.51 0.60
N GLU A 14 15.73 -9.00 0.89
CA GLU A 14 16.10 -9.47 2.24
C GLU A 14 16.97 -8.50 3.05
N GLN A 15 17.42 -7.36 2.47
CA GLN A 15 18.21 -6.36 3.22
C GLN A 15 17.48 -5.00 3.38
N PRO A 16 17.54 -4.37 4.56
CA PRO A 16 16.86 -3.11 4.85
C PRO A 16 17.40 -1.95 4.00
N TYR A 17 16.51 -1.16 3.40
CA TYR A 17 16.85 0.06 2.65
C TYR A 17 16.23 1.32 3.28
N LEU A 18 16.79 2.48 2.95
CA LEU A 18 16.27 3.80 3.34
C LEU A 18 15.47 4.41 2.19
N PHE A 19 14.27 4.87 2.49
CA PHE A 19 13.44 5.62 1.54
C PHE A 19 13.85 7.10 1.55
N ILE A 20 14.08 7.69 0.37
CA ILE A 20 14.46 9.10 0.22
C ILE A 20 13.29 9.88 -0.40
N SER A 21 12.54 10.58 0.45
CA SER A 21 11.44 11.47 0.04
C SER A 21 11.99 12.85 -0.31
N HIS A 22 11.69 13.34 -1.50
CA HIS A 22 12.20 14.63 -1.99
C HIS A 22 11.25 15.27 -3.01
N SER A 23 11.40 16.57 -3.25
CA SER A 23 10.80 17.18 -4.44
C SER A 23 11.70 16.91 -5.65
N THR A 24 11.09 16.67 -6.81
CA THR A 24 11.80 16.60 -8.10
C THR A 24 12.63 17.86 -8.41
N LYS A 25 12.34 18.99 -7.75
CA LYS A 25 13.14 20.23 -7.90
C LYS A 25 14.42 20.24 -7.07
N ASP A 26 14.65 19.23 -6.23
CA ASP A 26 15.72 19.20 -5.24
C ASP A 26 16.82 18.16 -5.55
N HIS A 27 17.02 17.82 -6.84
CA HIS A 27 17.96 16.78 -7.27
C HIS A 27 19.35 16.90 -6.62
N ARG A 28 19.93 18.12 -6.57
CA ARG A 28 21.28 18.33 -6.00
C ARG A 28 21.36 17.95 -4.52
N GLN A 29 20.31 18.26 -3.77
CA GLN A 29 20.21 17.94 -2.34
C GLN A 29 20.00 16.43 -2.14
N THR A 30 19.15 15.82 -2.98
CA THR A 30 18.89 14.38 -2.97
C THR A 30 20.13 13.56 -3.32
N GLU A 31 20.82 13.91 -4.41
CA GLU A 31 22.08 13.27 -4.83
C GLU A 31 23.14 13.32 -3.72
N TYR A 32 23.26 14.48 -3.05
CA TYR A 32 24.18 14.63 -1.93
C TYR A 32 23.86 13.65 -0.78
N ILE A 33 22.59 13.53 -0.38
CA ILE A 33 22.17 12.61 0.67
C ILE A 33 22.42 11.15 0.26
N VAL A 34 22.00 10.77 -0.95
CA VAL A 34 22.15 9.41 -1.47
C VAL A 34 23.62 9.01 -1.55
N SER A 35 24.49 9.90 -2.06
CA SER A 35 25.94 9.67 -2.11
C SER A 35 26.50 9.41 -0.72
N LYS A 36 26.15 10.24 0.27
CA LYS A 36 26.70 10.14 1.63
C LYS A 36 26.19 8.92 2.39
N LEU A 37 24.94 8.52 2.16
CA LEU A 37 24.38 7.29 2.73
C LEU A 37 24.99 6.05 2.07
N SER A 38 25.16 6.06 0.76
CA SER A 38 25.79 4.97 0.00
C SER A 38 27.26 4.78 0.37
N GLU A 39 28.02 5.87 0.49
CA GLU A 39 29.41 5.87 1.01
C GLU A 39 29.50 5.28 2.42
N ALA A 40 28.45 5.42 3.22
CA ALA A 40 28.35 4.85 4.56
C ALA A 40 27.80 3.41 4.60
N GLY A 41 27.55 2.80 3.43
CA GLY A 41 27.11 1.42 3.28
C GLY A 41 25.60 1.20 3.34
N TYR A 42 24.79 2.25 3.29
CA TYR A 42 23.33 2.14 3.27
C TYR A 42 22.79 2.02 1.85
N ARG A 43 21.84 1.12 1.63
CA ARG A 43 21.05 1.07 0.40
C ARG A 43 19.96 2.15 0.45
N CYS A 44 19.91 3.00 -0.57
CA CYS A 44 18.88 4.02 -0.72
C CYS A 44 17.91 3.64 -1.83
N TRP A 45 16.63 3.87 -1.59
CA TRP A 45 15.59 3.90 -2.60
C TRP A 45 15.12 5.34 -2.71
N VAL A 46 15.27 5.92 -3.90
CA VAL A 46 14.83 7.29 -4.20
C VAL A 46 13.52 7.18 -4.93
N ASP A 47 12.54 8.00 -4.55
CA ASP A 47 11.27 8.06 -5.26
C ASP A 47 11.51 8.23 -6.77
N ILE A 48 10.77 7.45 -7.57
CA ILE A 48 10.95 7.39 -9.02
C ILE A 48 10.48 8.74 -9.57
N GLU A 49 11.07 9.25 -10.66
CA GLU A 49 10.72 10.57 -11.21
C GLU A 49 9.88 10.53 -12.50
N SER A 50 9.37 9.38 -12.90
CA SER A 50 8.64 9.29 -14.17
C SER A 50 7.74 8.05 -14.27
N ILE A 51 6.45 8.20 -13.98
CA ILE A 51 5.40 7.38 -14.59
C ILE A 51 4.25 8.31 -15.00
N PRO A 52 3.92 8.40 -16.30
CA PRO A 52 2.67 9.01 -16.75
C PRO A 52 1.54 8.05 -16.39
N ASP A 53 0.86 8.30 -15.27
CA ASP A 53 -0.54 7.95 -14.96
C ASP A 53 -0.73 7.81 -13.43
N GLY A 54 -1.68 8.57 -12.88
CA GLY A 54 -1.84 8.79 -11.44
C GLY A 54 -2.30 7.61 -10.59
N SER A 55 -2.69 6.48 -11.19
CA SER A 55 -3.19 5.28 -10.49
C SER A 55 -2.08 4.30 -10.09
N THR A 56 -1.00 4.22 -10.87
CA THR A 56 0.15 3.32 -10.62
C THR A 56 1.09 3.86 -9.54
N TRP A 57 1.10 5.19 -9.37
CA TRP A 57 2.08 5.89 -8.52
C TRP A 57 1.88 5.70 -7.03
N LEU A 58 0.62 5.76 -6.57
CA LEU A 58 0.29 5.59 -5.15
C LEU A 58 0.70 4.22 -4.63
N ASN A 59 0.58 3.18 -5.46
CA ASN A 59 0.97 1.81 -5.10
C ASN A 59 2.50 1.67 -4.95
N GLU A 60 3.29 2.35 -5.80
CA GLU A 60 4.76 2.28 -5.73
C GLU A 60 5.31 3.08 -4.54
N ILE A 61 4.73 4.25 -4.24
CA ILE A 61 5.00 4.96 -2.99
C ILE A 61 4.63 4.09 -1.79
N GLU A 62 3.45 3.46 -1.82
CA GLU A 62 3.00 2.63 -0.70
C GLU A 62 3.95 1.44 -0.47
N LYS A 63 4.36 0.76 -1.54
CA LYS A 63 5.36 -0.32 -1.50
C LYS A 63 6.71 0.18 -0.99
N GLY A 64 7.18 1.31 -1.52
CA GLY A 64 8.47 1.90 -1.17
C GLY A 64 8.55 2.28 0.32
N VAL A 65 7.53 2.94 0.85
CA VAL A 65 7.48 3.35 2.26
C VAL A 65 7.20 2.16 3.20
N ASN A 66 6.36 1.20 2.80
CA ASN A 66 6.11 0.00 3.61
C ASN A 66 7.36 -0.87 3.78
N GLY A 67 8.13 -1.07 2.72
CA GLY A 67 9.30 -1.95 2.73
C GLY A 67 10.56 -1.34 3.37
N CYS A 68 10.63 -0.02 3.56
CA CYS A 68 11.84 0.62 4.04
C CYS A 68 12.06 0.44 5.55
N ALA A 69 13.32 0.44 5.98
CA ALA A 69 13.70 0.44 7.40
C ALA A 69 13.60 1.82 8.05
N GLY A 70 13.61 2.89 7.25
CA GLY A 70 13.47 4.27 7.68
C GLY A 70 13.41 5.21 6.49
N MET A 71 12.94 6.43 6.74
CA MET A 71 12.76 7.46 5.72
C MET A 71 13.65 8.68 6.03
N VAL A 72 14.29 9.20 4.99
CA VAL A 72 14.98 10.48 4.97
C VAL A 72 14.18 11.45 4.10
N VAL A 73 13.73 12.54 4.69
CA VAL A 73 13.02 13.62 3.99
C VAL A 73 14.01 14.72 3.65
N VAL A 74 14.26 14.92 2.36
CA VAL A 74 15.04 16.06 1.84
C VAL A 74 14.11 17.28 1.86
N TYR A 75 14.28 18.13 2.88
CA TYR A 75 13.33 19.20 3.18
C TYR A 75 13.83 20.56 2.70
N THR A 76 13.10 21.11 1.74
CA THR A 76 13.26 22.45 1.16
C THR A 76 11.90 23.16 1.07
N ALA A 77 11.88 24.40 0.56
CA ALA A 77 10.67 25.09 0.15
C ALA A 77 9.85 24.30 -0.88
N ASN A 78 10.52 23.63 -1.83
CA ASN A 78 9.86 22.80 -2.85
C ASN A 78 9.26 21.53 -2.23
N ALA A 79 10.00 20.88 -1.33
CA ALA A 79 9.53 19.69 -0.63
C ALA A 79 8.33 20.01 0.28
N ARG A 80 8.31 21.20 0.90
CA ARG A 80 7.19 21.65 1.74
C ARG A 80 5.88 21.78 0.94
N THR A 81 5.93 22.27 -0.29
CA THR A 81 4.73 22.47 -1.13
C THR A 81 4.40 21.25 -1.98
N SER A 82 5.27 20.24 -2.01
CA SER A 82 5.01 18.99 -2.72
C SER A 82 3.95 18.17 -2.00
N GLU A 83 2.81 17.94 -2.66
CA GLU A 83 1.74 17.05 -2.17
C GLU A 83 2.27 15.64 -1.92
N TRP A 84 3.23 15.19 -2.74
CA TRP A 84 3.83 13.86 -2.66
C TRP A 84 4.73 13.70 -1.43
N VAL A 85 5.64 14.63 -1.20
CA VAL A 85 6.49 14.61 0.01
C VAL A 85 5.62 14.64 1.26
N GLN A 86 4.52 15.40 1.24
CA GLN A 86 3.57 15.40 2.35
C GLN A 86 2.89 14.05 2.53
N ALA A 87 2.36 13.45 1.46
CA ALA A 87 1.70 12.15 1.50
C ALA A 87 2.64 11.05 2.01
N GLU A 88 3.85 10.97 1.47
CA GLU A 88 4.90 10.01 1.88
C GLU A 88 5.30 10.19 3.34
N THR A 89 5.55 11.43 3.75
CA THR A 89 5.98 11.75 5.12
C THR A 89 4.88 11.42 6.12
N LEU A 90 3.61 11.70 5.79
CA LEU A 90 2.47 11.32 6.60
C LEU A 90 2.33 9.80 6.69
N MET A 91 2.47 9.09 5.56
CA MET A 91 2.41 7.63 5.52
C MET A 91 3.54 6.99 6.35
N ALA A 92 4.79 7.41 6.20
CA ALA A 92 5.91 6.92 6.98
C ALA A 92 5.72 7.18 8.49
N ARG A 93 5.17 8.34 8.84
CA ARG A 93 4.82 8.67 10.21
C ARG A 93 3.73 7.76 10.76
N ASP A 94 2.69 7.51 9.98
CA ASP A 94 1.57 6.66 10.37
C ASP A 94 2.02 5.19 10.56
N LEU A 95 2.98 4.74 9.75
CA LEU A 95 3.64 3.44 9.87
C LEU A 95 4.73 3.38 10.97
N ASN A 96 4.90 4.43 11.76
CA ASN A 96 5.96 4.57 12.77
C ASN A 96 7.37 4.28 12.24
N LYS A 97 7.61 4.57 10.95
CA LYS A 97 8.95 4.47 10.39
C LYS A 97 9.86 5.51 11.04
N PRO A 98 11.11 5.16 11.37
CA PRO A 98 12.11 6.14 11.74
C PRO A 98 12.21 7.22 10.65
N LEU A 99 12.02 8.48 11.06
CA LEU A 99 11.98 9.62 10.14
C LEU A 99 13.13 10.57 10.47
N PHE A 100 13.96 10.87 9.47
CA PHE A 100 14.98 11.91 9.56
C PHE A 100 14.69 13.04 8.58
N ILE A 101 14.67 14.27 9.08
CA ILE A 101 14.43 15.46 8.26
C ILE A 101 15.78 16.13 7.97
N ALA A 102 16.21 16.08 6.72
CA ALA A 102 17.41 16.78 6.24
C ALA A 102 17.01 18.15 5.65
N ARG A 103 17.08 19.20 6.46
CA ARG A 103 16.62 20.55 6.07
C ARG A 103 17.73 21.32 5.34
N PHE A 104 17.49 21.68 4.08
CA PHE A 104 18.48 22.32 3.20
C PHE A 104 18.30 23.83 3.02
N ASP A 105 17.24 24.41 3.56
CA ASP A 105 17.01 25.85 3.61
C ASP A 105 16.36 26.29 4.94
N ASP A 106 15.95 27.55 5.04
CA ASP A 106 15.33 28.11 6.24
C ASP A 106 13.79 27.96 6.24
N THR A 107 13.23 27.13 5.37
CA THR A 107 11.78 26.88 5.30
C THR A 107 11.28 26.31 6.63
N PRO A 108 10.19 26.87 7.21
CA PRO A 108 9.58 26.32 8.41
C PRO A 108 9.17 24.86 8.21
N LEU A 109 9.19 24.05 9.27
CA LEU A 109 8.64 22.69 9.21
C LEU A 109 7.11 22.74 9.12
N ALA A 110 6.52 21.78 8.41
CA ALA A 110 5.07 21.63 8.39
C ALA A 110 4.57 21.20 9.77
N LEU A 111 3.30 21.50 10.10
CA LEU A 111 2.73 21.22 11.43
C LEU A 111 2.95 19.76 11.86
N HIS A 112 2.78 18.82 10.91
CA HIS A 112 2.96 17.39 11.14
C HIS A 112 4.41 16.96 11.44
N LEU A 113 5.39 17.86 11.30
CA LEU A 113 6.82 17.66 11.54
C LEU A 113 7.40 18.53 12.66
N MET A 114 6.62 19.45 13.24
CA MET A 114 7.14 20.41 14.24
C MET A 114 7.68 19.74 15.50
N THR A 115 7.18 18.55 15.85
CA THR A 115 7.63 17.77 17.01
C THR A 115 8.85 16.90 16.72
N ARG A 116 9.33 16.86 15.46
CA ARG A 116 10.47 16.04 15.03
C ARG A 116 11.75 16.87 14.98
N GLN A 117 12.86 16.22 15.29
CA GLN A 117 14.17 16.86 15.20
C GLN A 117 14.63 16.88 13.73
N ALA A 118 14.96 18.07 13.23
CA ALA A 118 15.54 18.23 11.89
C ALA A 118 17.05 18.46 11.95
N GLY A 119 17.78 17.80 11.05
CA GLY A 119 19.18 18.09 10.77
C GLY A 119 19.28 19.30 9.85
N ASP A 120 20.10 20.28 10.23
CA ASP A 120 20.34 21.49 9.44
C ASP A 120 21.49 21.28 8.44
N PHE A 121 21.15 20.97 7.19
CA PHE A 121 22.08 20.77 6.07
C PHE A 121 22.38 22.06 5.30
N SER A 122 21.69 23.16 5.60
CA SER A 122 21.92 24.47 4.98
C SER A 122 23.16 25.13 5.58
N LYS A 123 23.27 25.15 6.92
CA LYS A 123 24.35 25.84 7.65
C LYS A 123 25.27 24.89 8.40
N ARG A 124 24.80 23.70 8.80
CA ARG A 124 25.55 22.77 9.67
C ARG A 124 25.64 21.36 9.09
N ARG A 125 26.00 21.29 7.81
CA ARG A 125 25.96 20.07 7.00
C ARG A 125 26.77 18.90 7.55
N ALA A 126 28.04 19.10 7.90
CA ALA A 126 28.89 18.02 8.42
C ALA A 126 28.40 17.48 9.79
N PRO A 127 28.07 18.33 10.79
CA PRO A 127 27.44 17.87 12.04
C PRO A 127 26.10 17.17 11.82
N ALA A 128 25.25 17.70 10.93
CA ALA A 128 23.95 17.12 10.63
C ALA A 128 24.08 15.73 9.98
N LEU A 129 25.03 15.55 9.05
CA LEU A 129 25.34 14.26 8.46
C LEU A 129 25.88 13.26 9.48
N LYS A 130 26.82 13.67 10.34
CA LYS A 130 27.34 12.80 11.41
C LYS A 130 26.21 12.32 12.32
N LYS A 131 25.28 13.22 12.66
CA LYS A 131 24.10 12.90 13.47
C LYS A 131 23.16 11.93 12.76
N LEU A 132 22.86 12.17 11.48
CA LEU A 132 22.08 11.25 10.64
C LEU A 132 22.68 9.84 10.68
N LEU A 133 23.97 9.71 10.36
CA LEU A 133 24.65 8.42 10.33
C LEU A 133 24.70 7.76 11.71
N THR A 134 24.82 8.54 12.78
CA THR A 134 24.78 8.00 14.16
C THR A 134 23.38 7.47 14.48
N SER A 135 22.33 8.22 14.16
CA SER A 135 20.93 7.79 14.33
C SER A 135 20.62 6.54 13.52
N LEU A 136 21.12 6.44 12.29
CA LEU A 136 20.95 5.25 11.45
C LEU A 136 21.75 4.06 11.99
N LYS A 137 22.98 4.25 12.48
CA LYS A 137 23.77 3.17 13.11
C LYS A 137 23.09 2.62 14.36
N SER A 138 22.52 3.49 15.21
CA SER A 138 21.73 3.02 16.36
C SER A 138 20.51 2.20 15.96
N MET A 139 19.92 2.46 14.79
CA MET A 139 18.79 1.67 14.26
C MET A 139 19.20 0.31 13.69
N VAL A 140 20.49 0.10 13.37
CA VAL A 140 21.01 -1.17 12.81
C VAL A 140 21.70 -2.02 13.88
N LEU A 141 22.34 -1.39 14.89
CA LEU A 141 23.06 -2.08 15.97
C LEU A 141 22.13 -2.50 17.12
N ASP A 142 21.16 -1.66 17.45
CA ASP A 142 19.94 -2.06 18.17
C ASP A 142 18.82 -1.97 17.14
N PRO A 143 18.65 -2.99 16.26
CA PRO A 143 17.40 -3.06 15.53
C PRO A 143 16.31 -2.93 16.60
N PRO A 144 15.33 -2.00 16.46
CA PRO A 144 14.13 -2.12 17.29
C PRO A 144 13.76 -3.60 17.18
N PRO A 145 13.55 -4.31 18.30
CA PRO A 145 13.34 -5.76 18.28
C PRO A 145 12.47 -6.03 17.08
N VAL A 146 12.91 -6.87 16.12
CA VAL A 146 12.10 -7.19 14.93
C VAL A 146 10.74 -7.47 15.49
N ALA A 147 9.80 -6.52 15.31
CA ALA A 147 8.78 -6.30 16.33
C ALA A 147 8.19 -7.64 16.71
N ASP A 148 8.59 -8.17 17.88
CA ASP A 148 8.00 -9.37 18.45
C ASP A 148 6.55 -8.95 18.62
N THR A 149 5.72 -9.38 17.67
CA THR A 149 4.43 -8.75 17.33
C THR A 149 3.78 -8.13 18.56
N PRO A 150 3.89 -6.81 18.79
CA PRO A 150 3.25 -6.22 19.94
C PRO A 150 1.79 -6.04 19.56
N LYS A 151 0.93 -6.62 20.39
CA LYS A 151 -0.50 -6.33 20.53
C LYS A 151 -0.98 -5.10 19.73
N ASN A 152 -1.85 -5.38 18.76
CA ASN A 152 -2.74 -4.44 18.07
C ASN A 152 -2.07 -3.18 17.50
N SER A 153 -1.40 -3.31 16.34
CA SER A 153 -1.27 -2.17 15.43
C SER A 153 -2.67 -1.55 15.21
N PRO A 154 -2.84 -0.22 15.30
CA PRO A 154 -4.11 0.44 15.01
C PRO A 154 -4.49 0.34 13.53
N ASP A 155 -3.50 0.12 12.65
CA ASP A 155 -3.70 -0.02 11.21
C ASP A 155 -3.72 -1.51 10.82
N PRO A 156 -4.63 -1.92 9.93
CA PRO A 156 -4.84 -3.33 9.64
C PRO A 156 -3.68 -3.94 8.86
N ASN A 157 -3.41 -5.21 9.17
CA ASN A 157 -2.43 -6.06 8.55
C ASN A 157 -2.86 -7.52 8.71
N ARG A 158 -2.12 -8.45 8.10
CA ARG A 158 -2.44 -9.88 8.15
C ARG A 158 -2.57 -10.48 9.56
N HIS A 159 -1.99 -9.88 10.60
CA HIS A 159 -1.98 -10.42 11.96
C HIS A 159 -3.12 -9.88 12.84
N ASN A 160 -3.63 -8.65 12.59
CA ASN A 160 -4.71 -8.04 13.38
C ASN A 160 -6.05 -8.01 12.64
N PHE A 161 -6.08 -8.02 11.30
CA PHE A 161 -7.31 -7.87 10.52
C PHE A 161 -8.33 -8.98 10.83
N PHE A 162 -7.88 -10.24 10.84
CA PHE A 162 -8.75 -11.37 11.16
C PHE A 162 -9.18 -11.40 12.63
N LYS A 163 -8.35 -10.87 13.54
CA LYS A 163 -8.72 -10.71 14.95
C LYS A 163 -9.78 -9.61 15.11
N TYR A 164 -9.69 -8.54 14.33
CA TYR A 164 -10.71 -7.49 14.29
C TYR A 164 -12.04 -8.04 13.78
N LEU A 165 -12.04 -8.82 12.69
CA LEU A 165 -13.25 -9.48 12.19
C LEU A 165 -13.89 -10.40 13.24
N GLU A 166 -13.06 -11.10 14.03
CA GLU A 166 -13.52 -12.00 15.08
C GLU A 166 -14.26 -11.28 16.22
N GLN A 167 -14.03 -9.97 16.40
CA GLN A 167 -14.71 -9.11 17.37
C GLN A 167 -16.06 -8.57 16.88
N LEU A 168 -16.36 -8.69 15.58
CA LEU A 168 -17.61 -8.21 14.99
C LEU A 168 -18.74 -9.26 15.14
N PRO A 169 -20.01 -8.88 14.92
CA PRO A 169 -21.13 -9.84 14.89
C PRO A 169 -20.87 -10.97 13.88
N GLY A 170 -21.11 -12.23 14.29
CA GLY A 170 -20.78 -13.41 13.49
C GLY A 170 -19.26 -13.63 13.29
N GLY A 171 -18.43 -13.01 14.14
CA GLY A 171 -17.01 -12.82 13.91
C GLY A 171 -16.21 -14.11 13.72
N THR A 172 -16.53 -15.19 14.43
CA THR A 172 -15.80 -16.48 14.28
C THR A 172 -15.94 -17.04 12.86
N GLU A 173 -17.16 -17.11 12.34
CA GLU A 173 -17.44 -17.61 10.99
C GLU A 173 -16.92 -16.65 9.91
N ASN A 174 -17.15 -15.35 10.09
CA ASN A 174 -16.66 -14.32 9.19
C ASN A 174 -15.12 -14.33 9.11
N SER A 175 -14.44 -14.41 10.25
CA SER A 175 -12.97 -14.46 10.31
C SER A 175 -12.43 -15.73 9.63
N ARG A 176 -13.09 -16.88 9.80
CA ARG A 176 -12.73 -18.12 9.10
C ARG A 176 -12.87 -17.95 7.58
N ALA A 177 -14.02 -17.48 7.10
CA ALA A 177 -14.26 -17.24 5.67
C ALA A 177 -13.24 -16.25 5.10
N ALA A 178 -12.95 -15.16 5.82
CA ALA A 178 -11.96 -14.17 5.40
C ALA A 178 -10.54 -14.74 5.32
N ARG A 179 -10.13 -15.59 6.27
CA ARG A 179 -8.83 -16.28 6.22
C ARG A 179 -8.72 -17.18 5.00
N GLU A 180 -9.79 -17.89 4.67
CA GLU A 180 -9.84 -18.76 3.50
C GLU A 180 -9.72 -17.96 2.19
N VAL A 181 -10.49 -16.87 2.06
CA VAL A 181 -10.36 -15.94 0.92
C VAL A 181 -8.94 -15.38 0.83
N PHE A 182 -8.34 -14.99 1.95
CA PHE A 182 -6.98 -14.46 1.98
C PHE A 182 -5.93 -15.49 1.54
N GLN A 183 -6.01 -16.74 2.02
CA GLN A 183 -5.09 -17.80 1.61
C GLN A 183 -5.23 -18.12 0.12
N TRP A 184 -6.47 -18.19 -0.37
CA TRP A 184 -6.72 -18.37 -1.79
C TRP A 184 -6.17 -17.19 -2.62
N ALA A 185 -6.43 -15.96 -2.19
CA ALA A 185 -5.93 -14.77 -2.88
C ALA A 185 -4.41 -14.71 -2.89
N LYS A 186 -3.73 -15.11 -1.81
CA LYS A 186 -2.26 -15.17 -1.77
C LYS A 186 -1.65 -16.05 -2.85
N ALA A 187 -2.38 -17.06 -3.31
CA ALA A 187 -1.93 -17.97 -4.36
C ALA A 187 -2.34 -17.52 -5.78
N ASN A 188 -3.28 -16.58 -5.91
CA ASN A 188 -3.92 -16.27 -7.19
C ASN A 188 -3.82 -14.79 -7.60
N ALA A 189 -3.74 -13.87 -6.64
CA ALA A 189 -3.56 -12.44 -6.86
C ALA A 189 -2.08 -12.11 -7.01
N ASP A 190 -1.75 -11.04 -7.72
CA ASP A 190 -0.37 -10.59 -7.92
C ASP A 190 0.14 -9.85 -6.67
N ASN A 191 -0.75 -9.15 -5.95
CA ASN A 191 -0.43 -8.48 -4.70
C ASN A 191 -1.62 -8.44 -3.73
N ILE A 192 -1.35 -8.35 -2.43
CA ILE A 192 -2.35 -8.08 -1.39
C ILE A 192 -1.88 -6.95 -0.48
N THR A 193 -2.68 -5.91 -0.36
CA THR A 193 -2.44 -4.78 0.56
C THR A 193 -3.49 -4.70 1.65
N PHE A 194 -3.21 -3.96 2.73
CA PHE A 194 -4.15 -3.71 3.82
C PHE A 194 -4.30 -2.21 4.01
N SER A 195 -5.52 -1.74 4.26
CA SER A 195 -5.77 -0.31 4.49
C SER A 195 -6.96 -0.09 5.42
N GLY A 196 -7.13 1.15 5.90
CA GLY A 196 -8.31 1.58 6.64
C GLY A 196 -8.18 1.46 8.16
N ARG A 197 -7.92 2.58 8.84
CA ARG A 197 -7.86 2.63 10.32
C ARG A 197 -9.22 2.42 10.98
N THR A 198 -10.28 3.03 10.42
CA THR A 198 -11.64 2.96 10.98
C THR A 198 -12.49 1.85 10.38
N ASN A 199 -12.30 1.58 9.08
CA ASN A 199 -12.93 0.46 8.37
C ASN A 199 -11.83 -0.39 7.76
N PRO A 200 -11.25 -1.33 8.54
CA PRO A 200 -10.19 -2.20 8.06
C PRO A 200 -10.56 -2.95 6.78
N ALA A 201 -9.58 -3.09 5.89
CA ALA A 201 -9.70 -3.89 4.70
C ALA A 201 -8.39 -4.57 4.30
N PHE A 202 -8.50 -5.66 3.54
CA PHE A 202 -7.43 -6.10 2.64
C PHE A 202 -7.91 -6.11 1.20
N HIS A 203 -7.00 -5.88 0.26
CA HIS A 203 -7.28 -5.70 -1.16
C HIS A 203 -6.49 -6.72 -1.96
N ALA A 204 -7.15 -7.45 -2.86
CA ALA A 204 -6.48 -8.36 -3.79
C ALA A 204 -6.35 -7.68 -5.15
N HIS A 205 -5.12 -7.68 -5.68
CA HIS A 205 -4.75 -6.97 -6.89
C HIS A 205 -4.34 -7.92 -8.00
N VAL A 206 -4.60 -7.50 -9.24
CA VAL A 206 -4.04 -8.11 -10.45
C VAL A 206 -3.25 -7.06 -11.21
N GLU A 207 -2.07 -7.42 -11.69
CA GLU A 207 -1.21 -6.54 -12.49
C GLU A 207 -1.61 -6.59 -13.97
N ILE A 208 -1.99 -5.42 -14.48
CA ILE A 208 -2.40 -5.18 -15.87
C ILE A 208 -1.50 -4.08 -16.43
N GLY A 209 -0.66 -4.43 -17.40
CA GLY A 209 0.31 -3.49 -17.98
C GLY A 209 1.33 -3.02 -16.94
N LEU A 210 1.35 -1.71 -16.67
CA LEU A 210 2.24 -1.08 -15.69
C LEU A 210 1.60 -0.90 -14.30
N GLY A 211 0.31 -1.20 -14.12
CA GLY A 211 -0.43 -0.90 -12.88
C GLY A 211 -1.17 -2.09 -12.27
N GLY A 212 -1.54 -1.96 -10.99
CA GLY A 212 -2.32 -2.97 -10.26
C GLY A 212 -3.79 -2.56 -10.13
N VAL A 213 -4.70 -3.44 -10.54
CA VAL A 213 -6.15 -3.27 -10.42
C VAL A 213 -6.65 -4.03 -9.20
N VAL A 214 -7.33 -3.34 -8.29
CA VAL A 214 -8.03 -3.97 -7.16
C VAL A 214 -9.22 -4.74 -7.68
N VAL A 215 -9.16 -6.07 -7.64
CA VAL A 215 -10.27 -6.91 -8.10
C VAL A 215 -11.32 -7.10 -7.00
N PHE A 216 -10.89 -7.20 -5.74
CA PHE A 216 -11.82 -7.16 -4.62
C PHE A 216 -11.16 -6.60 -3.36
N SER A 217 -12.00 -6.10 -2.45
CA SER A 217 -11.61 -5.64 -1.12
C SER A 217 -12.42 -6.37 -0.06
N MET A 218 -11.77 -7.08 0.85
CA MET A 218 -12.40 -7.63 2.04
C MET A 218 -12.55 -6.51 3.07
N ARG A 219 -13.77 -6.03 3.32
CA ARG A 219 -14.05 -4.90 4.22
C ARG A 219 -14.68 -5.36 5.52
N ALA A 220 -14.08 -4.96 6.63
CA ALA A 220 -14.57 -5.24 7.98
C ALA A 220 -15.60 -4.20 8.44
N PHE A 221 -16.67 -4.01 7.66
CA PHE A 221 -17.75 -3.11 8.05
C PHE A 221 -18.36 -3.56 9.40
N PRO A 222 -18.52 -2.66 10.39
CA PRO A 222 -18.89 -3.06 11.76
C PRO A 222 -20.18 -3.86 11.89
N LYS A 223 -21.17 -3.61 11.03
CA LYS A 223 -22.47 -4.29 11.06
C LYS A 223 -22.49 -5.58 10.24
N GLN A 224 -21.86 -5.56 9.07
CA GLN A 224 -21.88 -6.66 8.12
C GLN A 224 -20.60 -6.62 7.27
N PRO A 225 -19.54 -7.32 7.71
CA PRO A 225 -18.35 -7.48 6.90
C PRO A 225 -18.71 -8.05 5.53
N ALA A 226 -18.03 -7.58 4.48
CA ALA A 226 -18.31 -7.98 3.10
C ALA A 226 -17.05 -8.02 2.24
N VAL A 227 -17.09 -8.82 1.17
CA VAL A 227 -16.21 -8.65 0.03
C VAL A 227 -16.85 -7.65 -0.93
N GLU A 228 -16.17 -6.51 -1.14
CA GLU A 228 -16.54 -5.50 -2.13
C GLU A 228 -15.81 -5.76 -3.45
N ILE A 229 -16.54 -5.82 -4.56
CA ILE A 229 -15.99 -6.00 -5.91
C ILE A 229 -16.22 -4.70 -6.68
N PRO A 230 -15.19 -3.87 -6.95
CA PRO A 230 -15.38 -2.54 -7.51
C PRO A 230 -15.55 -2.55 -9.04
N LEU A 231 -16.61 -3.18 -9.54
CA LEU A 231 -16.89 -3.35 -10.98
C LEU A 231 -16.86 -2.04 -11.78
N GLN A 232 -17.25 -0.92 -11.16
CA GLN A 232 -17.15 0.42 -11.78
C GLN A 232 -15.74 0.81 -12.23
N TYR A 233 -14.69 0.21 -11.65
CA TYR A 233 -13.31 0.47 -12.04
C TYR A 233 -12.84 -0.48 -13.14
N PHE A 234 -13.62 -1.51 -13.45
CA PHE A 234 -13.28 -2.45 -14.53
C PHE A 234 -13.68 -1.90 -15.91
N THR A 235 -14.39 -0.77 -15.97
CA THR A 235 -14.79 -0.10 -17.22
C THR A 235 -13.62 0.32 -18.10
N GLU A 236 -12.42 0.42 -17.53
CA GLU A 236 -11.19 0.80 -18.22
C GLU A 236 -10.40 -0.42 -18.74
N PHE A 237 -10.85 -1.65 -18.45
CA PHE A 237 -10.07 -2.88 -18.69
C PHE A 237 -10.87 -3.92 -19.47
N PRO A 238 -10.47 -4.25 -20.71
CA PRO A 238 -11.10 -5.34 -21.45
C PRO A 238 -11.02 -6.70 -20.73
N PRO A 239 -12.05 -7.57 -20.84
CA PRO A 239 -13.31 -7.36 -21.54
C PRO A 239 -14.38 -6.68 -20.69
N PHE A 240 -14.04 -6.17 -19.50
CA PHE A 240 -14.98 -5.56 -18.56
C PHE A 240 -15.27 -4.07 -18.84
N ASP A 241 -14.68 -3.49 -19.89
CA ASP A 241 -15.14 -2.28 -20.54
C ASP A 241 -16.56 -2.44 -21.11
N LEU A 242 -16.91 -3.66 -21.52
CA LEU A 242 -18.24 -4.04 -21.97
C LEU A 242 -19.23 -4.23 -20.80
N PRO A 243 -20.38 -3.50 -20.78
CA PRO A 243 -21.38 -3.61 -19.71
C PRO A 243 -21.90 -5.03 -19.47
N GLU A 244 -22.05 -5.83 -20.53
CA GLU A 244 -22.52 -7.22 -20.45
C GLU A 244 -21.59 -8.12 -19.63
N ARG A 245 -20.28 -7.86 -19.64
CA ARG A 245 -19.31 -8.63 -18.84
C ARG A 245 -19.40 -8.25 -17.36
N ARG A 246 -19.61 -6.97 -17.04
CA ARG A 246 -19.86 -6.53 -15.67
C ARG A 246 -21.20 -7.04 -15.14
N LEU A 247 -22.23 -7.07 -15.98
CA LEU A 247 -23.52 -7.68 -15.66
C LEU A 247 -23.40 -9.19 -15.45
N GLN A 248 -22.56 -9.89 -16.22
CA GLN A 248 -22.28 -11.31 -16.00
C GLN A 248 -21.64 -11.55 -14.62
N ALA A 249 -20.66 -10.72 -14.24
CA ALA A 249 -20.07 -10.78 -12.90
C ALA A 249 -21.12 -10.49 -11.81
N LEU A 250 -21.98 -9.49 -11.99
CA LEU A 250 -23.07 -9.20 -11.05
C LEU A 250 -24.07 -10.36 -10.93
N LYS A 251 -24.40 -11.03 -12.04
CA LYS A 251 -25.26 -12.23 -12.02
C LYS A 251 -24.63 -13.36 -11.22
N ALA A 252 -23.32 -13.57 -11.34
CA ALA A 252 -22.60 -14.55 -10.54
C ALA A 252 -22.60 -14.16 -9.04
N ILE A 253 -22.52 -12.87 -8.71
CA ILE A 253 -22.72 -12.37 -7.34
C ILE A 253 -24.13 -12.71 -6.84
N ASN A 254 -25.18 -12.34 -7.58
CA ASN A 254 -26.58 -12.58 -7.21
C ASN A 254 -26.92 -14.06 -7.03
N ALA A 255 -26.25 -14.95 -7.78
CA ALA A 255 -26.43 -16.39 -7.64
C ALA A 255 -25.96 -16.95 -6.28
N MET A 256 -25.09 -16.22 -5.56
CA MET A 256 -24.67 -16.57 -4.20
C MET A 256 -25.54 -15.91 -3.12
N LEU A 257 -26.28 -14.86 -3.46
CA LEU A 257 -27.07 -14.09 -2.50
C LEU A 257 -28.46 -14.70 -2.29
N PRO A 258 -29.02 -14.63 -1.07
CA PRO A 258 -30.44 -14.90 -0.84
C PRO A 258 -31.33 -14.04 -1.76
N ALA A 259 -32.49 -14.55 -2.15
CA ALA A 259 -33.39 -13.89 -3.10
C ALA A 259 -33.74 -12.45 -2.67
N GLU A 260 -33.98 -12.24 -1.38
CA GLU A 260 -34.31 -10.95 -0.78
C GLU A 260 -33.12 -9.97 -0.66
N GLN A 261 -31.90 -10.43 -0.94
CA GLN A 261 -30.67 -9.63 -0.91
C GLN A 261 -30.03 -9.45 -2.29
N GLN A 262 -30.67 -9.95 -3.35
CA GLN A 262 -30.17 -9.80 -4.71
C GLN A 262 -30.06 -8.32 -5.10
N LEU A 263 -29.00 -8.01 -5.82
CA LEU A 263 -28.59 -6.67 -6.20
C LEU A 263 -29.21 -6.30 -7.55
N ASP A 264 -29.70 -5.07 -7.66
CA ASP A 264 -30.19 -4.49 -8.91
C ASP A 264 -29.08 -4.38 -9.97
N GLU A 265 -29.45 -4.48 -11.26
CA GLU A 265 -28.51 -4.47 -12.39
C GLU A 265 -27.61 -3.23 -12.44
N SER A 266 -28.09 -2.07 -11.94
CA SER A 266 -27.28 -0.86 -11.84
C SER A 266 -26.04 -1.01 -10.95
N ARG A 267 -25.96 -2.07 -10.15
CA ARG A 267 -24.79 -2.39 -9.32
C ARG A 267 -23.62 -2.94 -10.15
N ALA A 268 -23.83 -3.30 -11.41
CA ALA A 268 -22.76 -3.69 -12.34
C ALA A 268 -21.78 -2.54 -12.63
N ASP A 269 -22.22 -1.28 -12.46
CA ASP A 269 -21.39 -0.08 -12.61
C ASP A 269 -21.11 0.58 -11.25
N ARG A 270 -21.06 -0.21 -10.16
CA ARG A 270 -20.76 0.25 -8.80
C ARG A 270 -19.78 -0.70 -8.10
N LYS A 271 -19.92 -0.82 -6.78
CA LYS A 271 -19.13 -1.67 -5.90
C LYS A 271 -20.06 -2.64 -5.15
N PRO A 272 -20.56 -3.70 -5.81
CA PRO A 272 -21.39 -4.71 -5.15
C PRO A 272 -20.63 -5.38 -4.00
N ASN A 273 -21.38 -5.78 -2.97
CA ASN A 273 -20.87 -6.39 -1.75
C ASN A 273 -21.46 -7.80 -1.60
N ILE A 274 -20.61 -8.76 -1.24
CA ILE A 274 -21.00 -10.10 -0.80
C ILE A 274 -20.75 -10.19 0.70
N PRO A 275 -21.78 -10.35 1.55
CA PRO A 275 -21.58 -10.52 2.99
C PRO A 275 -20.69 -11.74 3.30
N LEU A 276 -19.78 -11.63 4.28
CA LEU A 276 -18.92 -12.77 4.66
C LEU A 276 -19.73 -13.96 5.18
N SER A 277 -20.90 -13.70 5.76
CA SER A 277 -21.83 -14.74 6.20
C SER A 277 -22.35 -15.61 5.04
N VAL A 278 -22.44 -15.05 3.82
CA VAL A 278 -22.78 -15.81 2.62
C VAL A 278 -21.61 -16.72 2.23
N LEU A 279 -20.39 -16.19 2.29
CA LEU A 279 -19.16 -16.94 1.99
C LEU A 279 -18.77 -17.95 3.07
N ALA A 280 -19.37 -17.91 4.27
CA ALA A 280 -19.17 -18.95 5.28
C ALA A 280 -19.66 -20.34 4.83
N GLN A 281 -20.53 -20.39 3.81
CA GLN A 281 -20.98 -21.63 3.19
C GLN A 281 -19.98 -22.10 2.12
N ALA A 282 -19.53 -23.36 2.21
CA ALA A 282 -18.51 -23.92 1.31
C ALA A 282 -18.89 -23.79 -0.18
N GLN A 283 -20.15 -24.02 -0.53
CA GLN A 283 -20.61 -23.89 -1.91
C GLN A 283 -20.45 -22.46 -2.46
N HIS A 284 -20.79 -21.44 -1.66
CA HIS A 284 -20.64 -20.04 -2.07
C HIS A 284 -19.18 -19.61 -2.08
N MET A 285 -18.36 -20.12 -1.15
CA MET A 285 -16.91 -19.89 -1.16
C MET A 285 -16.27 -20.39 -2.46
N GLU A 286 -16.62 -21.60 -2.91
CA GLU A 286 -16.12 -22.14 -4.18
C GLU A 286 -16.63 -21.36 -5.40
N SER A 287 -17.92 -21.01 -5.43
CA SER A 287 -18.48 -20.12 -6.47
C SER A 287 -17.77 -18.77 -6.52
N PHE A 288 -17.47 -18.18 -5.36
CA PHE A 288 -16.73 -16.92 -5.26
C PHE A 288 -15.30 -17.06 -5.81
N LYS A 289 -14.55 -18.09 -5.37
CA LYS A 289 -13.18 -18.35 -5.85
C LYS A 289 -13.16 -18.58 -7.37
N ALA A 290 -14.11 -19.33 -7.90
CA ALA A 290 -14.22 -19.57 -9.34
C ALA A 290 -14.47 -18.25 -10.10
N MET A 291 -15.48 -17.48 -9.68
CA MET A 291 -15.83 -16.20 -10.30
C MET A 291 -14.65 -15.21 -10.27
N ILE A 292 -14.05 -14.99 -9.09
CA ILE A 292 -12.91 -14.07 -8.96
C ILE A 292 -11.68 -14.59 -9.72
N GLY A 293 -11.45 -15.90 -9.70
CA GLY A 293 -10.35 -16.52 -10.46
C GLY A 293 -10.49 -16.31 -11.96
N ASP A 294 -11.72 -16.34 -12.49
CA ASP A 294 -11.98 -16.05 -13.89
C ASP A 294 -11.85 -14.56 -14.20
N ILE A 295 -12.31 -13.67 -13.31
CA ILE A 295 -12.05 -12.22 -13.44
C ILE A 295 -10.54 -11.95 -13.47
N PHE A 296 -9.75 -12.58 -12.59
CA PHE A 296 -8.28 -12.44 -12.58
C PHE A 296 -7.69 -12.85 -13.93
N LYS A 297 -8.12 -13.99 -14.49
CA LYS A 297 -7.63 -14.48 -15.78
C LYS A 297 -8.03 -13.56 -16.93
N GLU A 298 -9.29 -13.12 -16.97
CA GLU A 298 -9.80 -12.26 -18.04
C GLU A 298 -9.11 -10.89 -18.02
N LEU A 299 -8.97 -10.26 -16.86
CA LEU A 299 -8.22 -9.00 -16.70
C LEU A 299 -6.75 -9.12 -17.11
N ARG A 300 -6.09 -10.25 -16.81
CA ARG A 300 -4.72 -10.52 -17.28
C ARG A 300 -4.64 -10.74 -18.79
N ARG A 301 -5.70 -11.26 -19.42
CA ARG A 301 -5.78 -11.57 -20.85
C ARG A 301 -6.14 -10.36 -21.71
N GLY A 302 -6.91 -9.42 -21.18
CA GLY A 302 -7.29 -8.17 -21.86
C GLY A 302 -6.16 -7.15 -22.01
N ARG A 303 -4.90 -7.60 -21.95
CA ARG A 303 -3.68 -6.81 -22.21
C ARG A 303 -3.52 -6.51 -23.69
#